data_AF-A0A5B0MLE9-F1
#
_entry.id   AF-A0A5B0MLE9-F1
#
_cell.length_a   1.000
_cell.length_b   1.000
_cell.length_c   1.000
_cell.angle_alpha   90.00
_cell.angle_beta   90.00
_cell.angle_gamma   90.00
#
_symmetry.space_group_name_H-M   'P 1'
#
loop_
_entity.id
_entity.type
_entity.pdbx_description
1 polymer ?
#
loop_
_entity_poly.entity_id
_entity_poly.type
_entity_poly.pdbx_seq_one_letter_code
_entity_poly.pdbx_strand_id
1 'polypeptide(L)'
;MIGRCGRDGKPGLAILFMEKNQRNGENSADDFLNVREQTNDNRMDALAITPVCLRIAFSLDNLCGHIPMYKSDPRYLQEEQHEIDEGFSRCQCSNCKPEGAITLSQNIRLLTDDNFSDALKNPDIFPRPTINPFVQKKNRKPRVPPL
;
A
#
# COMPACT_ATOMS: atom_id res chain seq x y z
N MET A 1 4.73 -11.28 4.45
CA MET A 1 5.98 -11.41 3.67
C MET A 1 6.37 -10.05 3.04
N ILE A 2 7.35 -9.35 3.62
CA ILE A 2 8.19 -8.26 3.03
C ILE A 2 9.62 -8.32 3.67
N GLY A 3 9.86 -9.32 4.52
CA GLY A 3 10.81 -9.31 5.65
C GLY A 3 12.31 -9.39 5.33
N ARG A 4 12.71 -9.07 4.09
CA ARG A 4 14.11 -8.90 3.68
C ARG A 4 14.45 -7.50 3.18
N CYS A 5 13.45 -6.65 2.86
CA CYS A 5 13.73 -5.27 2.47
C CYS A 5 14.34 -4.50 3.65
N GLY A 6 15.57 -4.01 3.50
CA GLY A 6 16.22 -3.11 4.48
C GLY A 6 16.98 -3.75 5.64
N ARG A 7 17.31 -5.05 5.59
CA ARG A 7 18.08 -5.72 6.66
C ARG A 7 19.49 -5.17 6.87
N ASP A 8 20.11 -4.58 5.86
CA ASP A 8 21.43 -3.95 5.90
C ASP A 8 21.35 -2.43 6.15
N GLY A 9 20.17 -1.90 6.49
CA GLY A 9 19.94 -0.47 6.64
C GLY A 9 19.85 0.30 5.32
N LYS A 10 20.02 -0.36 4.17
CA LYS A 10 19.79 0.27 2.86
C LYS A 10 18.30 0.29 2.54
N PRO A 11 17.81 1.31 1.82
CA PRO A 11 16.42 1.35 1.44
C PRO A 11 16.11 0.18 0.48
N GLY A 12 14.98 -0.49 0.70
CA GLY A 12 14.46 -1.53 -0.18
C GLY A 12 13.18 -1.05 -0.88
N LEU A 13 12.94 -1.53 -2.10
CA LEU A 13 11.72 -1.26 -2.85
C LEU A 13 10.86 -2.52 -2.94
N ALA A 14 9.62 -2.42 -2.46
CA ALA A 14 8.59 -3.43 -2.70
C ALA A 14 7.58 -2.89 -3.71
N ILE A 15 7.28 -3.68 -4.75
CA ILE A 15 6.23 -3.40 -5.73
C ILE A 15 5.19 -4.51 -5.62
N LEU A 16 3.95 -4.10 -5.40
CA LEU A 16 2.82 -5.02 -5.25
C LEU A 16 1.93 -4.88 -6.48
N PHE A 17 1.73 -5.99 -7.19
CA PHE A 17 0.76 -6.08 -8.27
C PHE A 17 -0.51 -6.69 -7.69
N MET A 18 -1.58 -5.90 -7.65
CA MET A 18 -2.88 -6.30 -7.09
C MET A 18 -3.98 -5.99 -8.10
N GLU A 19 -4.98 -6.86 -8.16
CA GLU A 19 -6.16 -6.61 -8.98
C GLU A 19 -6.98 -5.48 -8.37
N LYS A 20 -7.38 -4.52 -9.21
CA LYS A 20 -8.18 -3.37 -8.77
C LYS A 20 -9.57 -3.76 -8.30
N ASN A 21 -10.19 -4.73 -8.99
CA ASN A 21 -11.41 -5.35 -8.53
C ASN A 21 -11.27 -6.86 -8.67
N GLN A 22 -11.55 -7.59 -7.61
CA GLN A 22 -11.60 -9.05 -7.64
C GLN A 22 -13.02 -9.53 -7.93
N ARG A 23 -13.14 -10.49 -8.85
CA ARG A 23 -14.43 -11.09 -9.19
C ARG A 23 -14.90 -11.95 -8.02
N ASN A 24 -16.03 -11.55 -7.42
CA ASN A 24 -16.57 -12.16 -6.20
C ASN A 24 -15.73 -11.90 -4.93
N GLY A 25 -14.77 -10.98 -4.97
CA GLY A 25 -14.03 -10.52 -3.80
C GLY A 25 -14.59 -9.22 -3.23
N GLU A 26 -14.02 -8.78 -2.12
CA GLU A 26 -14.35 -7.51 -1.49
C GLU A 26 -13.58 -6.37 -2.16
N ASN A 27 -14.30 -5.31 -2.54
CA ASN A 27 -13.76 -4.27 -3.44
C ASN A 27 -13.88 -2.86 -2.85
N SER A 28 -14.42 -2.73 -1.65
CA SER A 28 -14.54 -1.48 -0.92
C SER A 28 -14.22 -1.68 0.57
N ALA A 29 -13.73 -0.63 1.22
CA ALA A 29 -13.41 -0.72 2.64
C ALA A 29 -14.65 -1.03 3.50
N ASP A 30 -15.83 -0.60 3.03
CA ASP A 30 -17.11 -0.82 3.73
C ASP A 30 -17.51 -2.30 3.76
N ASP A 31 -17.04 -3.10 2.80
CA ASP A 31 -17.25 -4.55 2.78
C ASP A 31 -16.64 -5.25 4.01
N PHE A 32 -15.68 -4.59 4.67
CA PHE A 32 -14.98 -5.11 5.85
C PHE A 32 -15.54 -4.63 7.19
N LEU A 33 -16.59 -3.79 7.22
CA LEU A 33 -17.12 -3.20 8.46
C LEU A 33 -17.62 -4.24 9.49
N ASN A 34 -18.12 -5.38 9.01
CA ASN A 34 -18.70 -6.43 9.87
C ASN A 34 -17.88 -7.73 9.86
N VAL A 35 -16.69 -7.72 9.27
CA VAL A 35 -15.83 -8.90 9.18
C VAL A 35 -15.10 -9.08 10.50
N ARG A 36 -15.55 -10.06 11.31
CA ARG A 36 -14.93 -10.38 12.62
C ARG A 36 -13.57 -11.06 12.47
N GLU A 37 -13.44 -11.91 11.46
CA GLU A 37 -12.21 -12.65 11.15
C GLU A 37 -12.01 -12.62 9.65
N GLN A 38 -10.80 -12.27 9.22
CA GLN A 38 -10.45 -12.26 7.81
C GLN A 38 -9.92 -13.64 7.41
N THR A 39 -10.57 -14.28 6.44
CA THR A 39 -10.04 -15.50 5.83
C THR A 39 -8.79 -15.15 5.00
N ASN A 40 -8.01 -16.16 4.60
CA ASN A 40 -6.85 -15.92 3.73
C ASN A 40 -7.21 -15.19 2.43
N ASP A 41 -8.39 -15.49 1.85
CA ASP A 41 -8.83 -14.85 0.61
C ASP A 41 -9.22 -13.38 0.88
N ASN A 42 -10.02 -13.12 1.92
CA ASN A 42 -10.43 -11.76 2.28
C ASN A 42 -9.26 -10.89 2.75
N ARG A 43 -8.17 -11.46 3.28
CA ARG A 43 -6.94 -10.72 3.64
C ARG A 43 -6.26 -10.13 2.41
N MET A 44 -6.25 -10.86 1.29
CA MET A 44 -5.67 -10.35 0.04
C MET A 44 -6.51 -9.21 -0.54
N ASP A 45 -7.84 -9.32 -0.47
CA ASP A 45 -8.76 -8.24 -0.81
C ASP A 45 -8.54 -7.02 0.08
N ALA A 46 -8.49 -7.21 1.40
CA ALA A 46 -8.24 -6.15 2.37
C ALA A 46 -6.91 -5.44 2.10
N LEU A 47 -5.84 -6.20 1.82
CA LEU A 47 -4.53 -5.65 1.52
C LEU A 47 -4.51 -4.83 0.22
N ALA A 48 -5.32 -5.21 -0.77
CA ALA A 48 -5.43 -4.48 -2.03
C ALA A 48 -6.08 -3.10 -1.88
N ILE A 49 -6.96 -2.93 -0.88
CA ILE A 49 -7.76 -1.71 -0.73
C ILE A 49 -7.53 -0.96 0.59
N THR A 50 -6.69 -1.48 1.49
CA THR A 50 -6.46 -0.87 2.80
C THR A 50 -5.94 0.57 2.63
N PRO A 51 -6.53 1.56 3.33
CA PRO A 51 -6.09 2.95 3.28
C PRO A 51 -4.95 3.24 4.28
N VAL A 52 -4.54 2.27 5.09
CA VAL A 52 -3.60 2.50 6.20
C VAL A 52 -2.13 2.30 5.77
N CYS A 53 -1.18 2.56 6.67
CA CYS A 53 0.23 2.29 6.41
C CYS A 53 0.45 0.81 6.03
N LEU A 54 1.01 0.55 4.83
CA LEU A 54 1.25 -0.82 4.36
C LEU A 54 2.27 -1.55 5.22
N ARG A 55 3.28 -0.85 5.77
CA ARG A 55 4.28 -1.49 6.67
C ARG A 55 3.58 -2.10 7.89
N ILE A 56 2.71 -1.32 8.54
CA ILE A 56 1.92 -1.76 9.69
C ILE A 56 0.94 -2.85 9.28
N ALA A 57 0.23 -2.68 8.15
CA ALA A 57 -0.69 -3.70 7.65
C ALA A 57 0.00 -5.05 7.45
N PHE A 58 1.17 -5.07 6.82
CA PHE A 58 1.97 -6.29 6.68
C PHE A 58 2.48 -6.85 8.01
N SER A 59 2.81 -6.01 8.98
CA SER A 59 3.23 -6.47 10.31
C SER A 59 2.09 -7.23 11.00
N LEU A 60 0.91 -6.61 11.07
CA LEU A 60 -0.30 -7.20 11.67
C LEU A 60 -0.76 -8.46 10.93
N ASP A 61 -0.66 -8.47 9.60
CA ASP A 61 -0.93 -9.64 8.78
C ASP A 61 -0.06 -10.84 9.17
N ASN A 62 1.24 -10.61 9.34
CA ASN A 62 2.19 -11.67 9.70
C ASN A 62 2.04 -12.09 11.17
N LEU A 63 1.70 -11.16 12.07
CA LEU A 63 1.59 -11.41 13.51
C LEU A 63 0.29 -12.14 13.88
N CYS A 64 -0.83 -11.73 13.28
CA CYS A 64 -2.15 -12.21 13.70
C CYS A 64 -3.16 -12.42 12.57
N GLY A 65 -2.73 -12.32 11.29
CA GLY A 65 -3.60 -12.54 10.14
C GLY A 65 -4.67 -11.47 9.97
N HIS A 66 -4.35 -10.21 10.32
CA HIS A 66 -5.30 -9.10 10.29
C HIS A 66 -4.78 -7.94 9.45
N ILE A 67 -5.55 -7.51 8.46
CA ILE A 67 -5.32 -6.29 7.70
C ILE A 67 -6.27 -5.19 8.19
N PRO A 68 -5.78 -4.12 8.86
CA PRO A 68 -6.63 -3.04 9.32
C PRO A 68 -7.17 -2.22 8.13
N MET A 69 -8.42 -1.78 8.26
CA MET A 69 -9.09 -0.94 7.25
C MET A 69 -9.17 0.54 7.67
N TYR A 70 -8.84 0.84 8.92
CA TYR A 70 -8.90 2.18 9.49
C TYR A 70 -7.74 2.40 10.46
N LYS A 71 -7.29 3.65 10.59
CA LYS A 71 -6.23 4.01 11.55
C LYS A 71 -6.70 3.94 13.01
N SER A 72 -8.01 4.00 13.24
CA SER A 72 -8.61 3.85 14.57
C SER A 72 -8.69 2.39 15.04
N ASP A 73 -8.25 1.43 14.22
CA ASP A 73 -8.15 0.04 14.63
C ASP A 73 -7.16 -0.08 15.81
N PRO A 74 -7.56 -0.67 16.96
CA PRO A 74 -6.70 -0.79 18.13
C PRO A 74 -5.36 -1.49 17.85
N ARG A 75 -5.34 -2.49 16.97
CA ARG A 75 -4.11 -3.21 16.59
C ARG A 75 -3.21 -2.33 15.74
N TYR A 76 -3.80 -1.52 14.86
CA TYR A 76 -3.04 -0.53 14.09
C TYR A 76 -2.36 0.49 15.01
N LEU A 77 -3.10 1.06 15.97
CA LEU A 77 -2.56 2.05 16.91
C LEU A 77 -1.44 1.47 17.78
N GLN A 78 -1.61 0.22 18.23
CA GLN A 78 -0.59 -0.46 19.02
C GLN A 78 0.70 -0.69 18.23
N GLU A 79 0.60 -1.16 16.98
CA GLU A 79 1.77 -1.38 16.12
C GLU A 79 2.42 -0.05 15.69
N GLU A 80 1.62 0.99 15.44
CA GLU A 80 2.13 2.34 15.16
C GLU A 80 2.95 2.88 16.35
N GLN A 81 2.45 2.70 17.59
CA GLN A 81 3.17 3.10 18.78
C GLN A 81 4.46 2.29 18.98
N HIS A 82 4.40 0.98 18.74
CA HIS A 82 5.59 0.12 18.79
C HIS A 82 6.68 0.55 17.79
N GLU A 83 6.31 0.86 16.54
CA GLU A 83 7.27 1.40 15.56
C GLU A 83 7.91 2.72 16.02
N ILE A 84 7.15 3.58 16.71
CA ILE A 84 7.67 4.84 17.29
C ILE A 84 8.65 4.55 18.43
N ASP A 85 8.29 3.66 19.34
CA ASP A 85 9.09 3.31 20.52
C ASP A 85 10.43 2.65 20.13
N GLU A 86 10.41 1.83 19.08
CA GLU A 86 11.60 1.20 18.48
C GLU A 86 12.39 2.15 17.56
N GLY A 87 11.96 3.42 17.41
CA GLY A 87 12.67 4.44 16.66
C GLY A 87 12.67 4.22 15.15
N PHE A 88 11.64 3.57 14.60
CA PHE A 88 11.56 3.31 13.17
C PHE A 88 11.42 4.63 12.40
N SER A 89 12.06 4.71 11.23
CA SER A 89 11.85 5.85 10.34
C SER A 89 10.40 5.92 9.86
N ARG A 90 9.93 7.12 9.53
CA ARG A 90 8.61 7.30 8.91
C ARG A 90 8.48 6.43 7.66
N CYS A 91 7.33 5.78 7.52
CA CYS A 91 7.05 4.93 6.38
C CYS A 91 6.89 5.75 5.09
N GLN A 92 7.40 5.22 3.97
CA GLN A 92 7.32 5.84 2.65
C GLN A 92 6.45 5.02 1.66
N CYS A 93 5.58 4.14 2.16
CA CYS A 93 4.68 3.37 1.29
C CYS A 93 3.67 4.27 0.56
N SER A 94 2.99 3.71 -0.43
CA SER A 94 2.00 4.43 -1.26
C SER A 94 0.88 5.12 -0.46
N ASN A 95 0.48 4.56 0.68
CA ASN A 95 -0.55 5.18 1.54
C ASN A 95 0.01 6.29 2.46
N CYS A 96 1.31 6.26 2.79
CA CYS A 96 1.95 7.23 3.70
C CYS A 96 2.60 8.39 2.96
N LYS A 97 3.17 8.14 1.77
CA LYS A 97 3.79 9.15 0.90
C LYS A 97 3.33 8.95 -0.56
N PRO A 98 2.05 9.23 -0.88
CA PRO A 98 1.47 8.94 -2.18
C PRO A 98 2.20 9.62 -3.34
N GLU A 99 2.57 10.90 -3.20
CA GLU A 99 3.29 11.63 -4.25
C GLU A 99 4.66 11.02 -4.55
N GLY A 100 5.40 10.60 -3.51
CA GLY A 100 6.69 9.94 -3.66
C GLY A 100 6.55 8.57 -4.35
N ALA A 101 5.54 7.79 -3.97
CA ALA A 101 5.26 6.50 -4.60
C ALA A 101 4.84 6.64 -6.08
N ILE A 102 4.01 7.64 -6.41
CA ILE A 102 3.64 7.95 -7.81
C ILE A 102 4.88 8.34 -8.61
N THR A 103 5.69 9.25 -8.09
CA THR A 103 6.92 9.72 -8.73
C THR A 103 7.86 8.56 -9.01
N LEU A 104 8.10 7.71 -8.01
CA LEU A 104 8.94 6.54 -8.15
C LEU A 104 8.36 5.54 -9.16
N SER A 105 7.06 5.26 -9.11
CA SER A 105 6.40 4.31 -10.02
C SER A 105 6.50 4.74 -11.49
N GLN A 106 6.40 6.04 -11.78
CA GLN A 106 6.49 6.54 -13.16
C GLN A 106 7.91 6.57 -13.70
N ASN A 107 8.87 6.81 -12.81
CA ASN A 107 10.28 6.94 -13.16
C ASN A 107 11.08 5.67 -12.86
N ILE A 108 10.42 4.55 -12.53
CA ILE A 108 11.09 3.32 -12.08
C ILE A 108 12.09 2.77 -13.10
N ARG A 109 11.86 3.04 -14.39
CA ARG A 109 12.76 2.67 -15.50
C ARG A 109 14.08 3.44 -15.51
N LEU A 110 14.16 4.54 -14.75
CA LEU A 110 15.34 5.39 -14.62
C LEU A 110 16.20 4.99 -13.40
N LEU A 111 15.76 4.01 -12.62
CA LEU A 111 16.56 3.50 -11.49
C LEU A 111 17.77 2.73 -12.01
N THR A 112 18.93 3.06 -11.45
CA THR A 112 20.22 2.38 -11.66
C THR A 112 20.79 2.01 -10.30
N ASP A 113 21.79 1.12 -10.27
CA ASP A 113 22.46 0.75 -9.02
C ASP A 113 23.05 1.98 -8.30
N ASP A 114 23.51 2.97 -9.07
CA ASP A 114 24.10 4.21 -8.54
C ASP A 114 23.07 5.14 -7.91
N ASN A 115 21.87 5.25 -8.48
CA ASN A 115 20.87 6.21 -8.03
C ASN A 115 19.76 5.60 -7.15
N PHE A 116 19.71 4.27 -7.02
CA PHE A 116 18.61 3.56 -6.37
C PHE A 116 18.38 4.02 -4.92
N SER A 117 19.45 4.10 -4.13
CA SER A 117 19.33 4.47 -2.71
C SER A 117 18.83 5.90 -2.52
N ASP A 118 19.33 6.83 -3.35
CA ASP A 118 18.96 8.23 -3.29
C ASP A 118 17.54 8.45 -3.81
N ALA A 119 17.15 7.74 -4.86
CA ALA A 119 15.80 7.72 -5.41
C ALA A 119 14.75 7.26 -4.39
N LEU A 120 15.06 6.23 -3.60
CA LEU A 120 14.14 5.74 -2.58
C LEU A 120 14.02 6.70 -1.41
N LYS A 121 15.13 7.28 -0.95
CA LYS A 121 15.12 8.25 0.14
C LYS A 121 14.43 9.56 -0.27
N ASN A 122 14.70 10.00 -1.50
CA ASN A 122 14.19 11.24 -2.07
C ASN A 122 13.74 11.05 -3.53
N PRO A 123 12.47 10.64 -3.76
CA PRO A 123 11.93 10.48 -5.10
C PRO A 123 11.89 11.78 -5.93
N ASP A 124 12.04 12.96 -5.30
CA ASP A 124 12.01 14.27 -5.96
C ASP A 124 13.24 14.53 -6.84
N ILE A 125 14.23 13.62 -6.86
CA ILE A 125 15.31 13.63 -7.86
C ILE A 125 14.79 13.40 -9.28
N PHE A 126 13.59 12.81 -9.42
CA PHE A 126 12.96 12.56 -10.69
C PHE A 126 11.98 13.67 -11.08
N PRO A 127 11.69 13.83 -12.39
CA PRO A 127 10.66 14.74 -12.85
C PRO A 127 9.33 14.46 -12.16
N ARG A 128 8.66 15.54 -11.73
CA ARG A 128 7.36 15.43 -11.06
C ARG A 128 6.30 14.82 -11.99
N PRO A 129 5.43 13.95 -11.47
CA PRO A 129 4.31 13.38 -12.21
C PRO A 129 3.42 14.45 -12.83
N THR A 130 3.02 14.25 -14.09
CA THR A 130 1.91 15.01 -14.71
C THR A 130 0.58 14.25 -14.64
N ILE A 131 0.61 12.95 -14.33
CA ILE A 131 -0.55 12.06 -14.28
C ILE A 131 -0.41 11.15 -13.04
N ASN A 132 -1.50 10.80 -12.36
CA ASN A 132 -1.46 9.75 -11.34
C ASN A 132 -1.84 8.39 -11.98
N PRO A 133 -0.91 7.42 -12.12
CA PRO A 133 -1.18 6.13 -12.75
C PRO A 133 -2.13 5.26 -11.90
N PHE A 134 -2.27 5.55 -10.62
CA PHE A 134 -3.18 4.84 -9.71
C PHE A 134 -4.62 5.37 -9.81
N VAL A 135 -4.84 6.52 -10.46
CA VAL A 135 -6.18 7.05 -10.75
C VAL A 135 -6.57 6.71 -12.18
N GLN A 136 -7.36 5.65 -12.36
CA GLN A 136 -8.00 5.40 -13.66
C GLN A 136 -9.25 6.27 -13.81
N LYS A 137 -9.34 7.02 -14.92
CA LYS A 137 -10.59 7.67 -15.34
C LYS A 137 -11.70 6.62 -15.41
N LYS A 138 -12.76 6.77 -14.61
CA LYS A 138 -13.97 5.95 -14.74
C LYS A 138 -14.65 6.29 -16.06
N ASN A 139 -14.26 5.64 -17.16
CA ASN A 139 -15.08 5.61 -18.37
C ASN A 139 -16.28 4.68 -18.13
N ARG A 140 -17.23 5.13 -17.30
CA ARG A 140 -18.53 4.47 -17.20
C ARG A 140 -19.28 4.77 -18.50
N LYS A 141 -19.37 3.79 -19.40
CA LYS A 141 -20.45 3.81 -20.41
C LYS A 141 -21.77 3.73 -19.64
N PRO A 142 -22.76 4.61 -19.90
CA PRO A 142 -24.07 4.48 -19.29
C PRO A 142 -24.63 3.09 -19.62
N ARG A 143 -25.10 2.35 -18.60
CA ARG A 143 -25.84 1.11 -18.83
C ARG A 143 -27.15 1.50 -19.50
N VAL A 144 -27.32 1.13 -20.77
CA VAL A 144 -28.62 1.21 -21.43
C VAL A 144 -29.50 0.15 -20.78
N PRO A 145 -30.69 0.49 -20.26
CA PRO A 145 -31.62 -0.50 -19.71
C PRO A 145 -32.02 -1.52 -20.78
N PRO A 146 -32.21 -2.81 -20.45
CA PRO A 146 -32.79 -3.77 -21.38
C PRO A 146 -34.26 -3.36 -21.68
N LEU A 147 -34.63 -3.50 -22.95
CA LEU A 147 -35.99 -3.29 -23.49
C LEU A 147 -36.98 -4.31 -22.94
#